data_AF-A0A0D6A524-F1
#
_entry.id   AF-A0A0D6A524-F1
#
_cell.length_a   1.000
_cell.length_b   1.000
_cell.length_c   1.000
_cell.angle_alpha   90.00
_cell.angle_beta   90.00
_cell.angle_gamma   90.00
#
_symmetry.space_group_name_H-M   'P 1'
#
loop_
_entity.id
_entity.type
_entity.pdbx_description
1 polymer ?
#
loop_
_entity_poly.entity_id
_entity_poly.type
_entity_poly.pdbx_seq_one_letter_code
_entity_poly.pdbx_strand_id
1 'polypeptide(L)'
;MAELKASQPALKVVDYLGTGSVYVTTSKKEKIPPVGVSGVKKVAENTDLPIVAIGGIQEDNVATLKDAPIAGIATISAITKSNNVARTVKVLKQRGR
;
A
#
# COMPACT_ATOMS: atom_id res chain seq x y z
N MET A 1 -14.31 -3.92 1.03
CA MET A 1 -15.20 -3.41 2.09
C MET A 1 -15.87 -4.50 2.92
N ALA A 2 -16.40 -5.56 2.30
CA ALA A 2 -17.00 -6.68 3.05
C ALA A 2 -16.02 -7.29 4.09
N GLU A 3 -14.77 -7.51 3.70
CA GLU A 3 -13.73 -8.04 4.60
C GLU A 3 -13.42 -7.12 5.79
N LEU A 4 -13.32 -5.80 5.57
CA LEU A 4 -13.09 -4.83 6.65
C LEU A 4 -14.23 -4.87 7.67
N LYS A 5 -15.48 -4.92 7.20
CA LYS A 5 -16.65 -5.02 8.07
C LYS A 5 -16.68 -6.37 8.82
N ALA A 6 -16.38 -7.47 8.13
CA ALA A 6 -16.33 -8.79 8.76
C ALA A 6 -15.24 -8.88 9.86
N SER A 7 -14.22 -8.03 9.79
CA SER A 7 -13.09 -8.03 10.73
C SER A 7 -13.29 -7.13 11.97
N GLN A 8 -14.42 -6.41 12.09
CA GLN A 8 -14.64 -5.36 13.10
C GLN A 8 -14.23 -5.73 14.54
N PRO A 9 -14.58 -6.92 15.09
CA PRO A 9 -14.18 -7.29 16.45
C PRO A 9 -12.66 -7.38 16.63
N ALA A 10 -11.96 -7.87 15.60
CA ALA A 10 -10.51 -8.05 15.62
C ALA A 10 -9.75 -6.73 15.45
N LEU A 11 -10.36 -5.71 14.81
CA LEU A 11 -9.71 -4.41 14.61
C LEU A 11 -9.33 -3.71 15.92
N LYS A 12 -9.94 -4.07 17.05
CA LYS A 12 -9.65 -3.48 18.37
C LYS A 12 -8.25 -3.80 18.90
N VAL A 13 -7.59 -4.82 18.35
CA VAL A 13 -6.26 -5.29 18.79
C VAL A 13 -5.21 -5.17 17.68
N VAL A 14 -5.50 -4.39 16.64
CA VAL A 14 -4.65 -4.22 15.46
C VAL A 14 -4.11 -2.79 15.43
N ASP A 15 -2.80 -2.65 15.22
CA ASP A 15 -2.15 -1.34 15.20
C ASP A 15 -2.22 -0.63 13.84
N TYR A 16 -2.35 -1.38 12.73
CA TYR A 16 -2.43 -0.83 11.37
C TYR A 16 -3.01 -1.84 10.37
N LEU A 17 -3.43 -1.37 9.20
CA LEU A 17 -3.93 -2.22 8.12
C LEU A 17 -3.09 -2.11 6.84
N GLY A 18 -2.84 -3.25 6.20
CA GLY A 18 -2.35 -3.32 4.84
C GLY A 18 -3.51 -3.49 3.84
N THR A 19 -3.56 -2.70 2.76
CA THR A 19 -4.72 -2.65 1.86
C THR A 19 -4.80 -3.78 0.82
N GLY A 20 -3.91 -4.77 0.86
CA GLY A 20 -3.67 -5.65 -0.30
C GLY A 20 -2.98 -4.89 -1.44
N SER A 21 -2.78 -5.56 -2.60
CA SER A 21 -1.97 -4.99 -3.68
C SER A 21 -2.63 -3.77 -4.33
N VAL A 22 -1.98 -2.61 -4.29
CA VAL A 22 -2.47 -1.38 -4.94
C VAL A 22 -2.38 -1.48 -6.46
N TYR A 23 -1.29 -2.07 -6.98
CA TYR A 23 -1.09 -2.30 -8.41
C TYR A 23 -0.79 -3.78 -8.69
N VAL A 24 -0.85 -4.15 -9.97
CA VAL A 24 -0.48 -5.48 -10.42
C VAL A 24 0.96 -5.79 -10.00
N THR A 25 1.18 -6.98 -9.45
CA THR A 25 2.51 -7.44 -9.06
C THR A 25 2.66 -8.94 -9.35
N THR A 26 3.88 -9.35 -9.67
CA THR A 26 4.27 -10.76 -9.88
C THR A 26 4.97 -11.36 -8.67
N SER A 27 5.10 -10.62 -7.56
CA SER A 27 5.79 -11.09 -6.35
C SER A 27 4.98 -12.12 -5.55
N LYS A 28 3.69 -12.26 -5.82
CA LYS A 28 2.81 -13.30 -5.25
C LYS A 28 2.42 -14.28 -6.37
N LYS A 29 2.36 -15.58 -6.05
CA LYS A 29 1.99 -16.64 -7.01
C LYS A 29 0.55 -16.49 -7.50
N GLU A 30 -0.33 -16.06 -6.61
CA GLU A 30 -1.74 -15.80 -6.92
C GLU A 30 -1.93 -14.41 -7.51
N LYS A 31 -2.62 -14.34 -8.66
CA LYS A 31 -3.01 -13.08 -9.29
C LYS A 31 -4.25 -12.52 -8.58
N ILE A 32 -4.02 -11.77 -7.51
CA ILE A 32 -5.08 -11.02 -6.83
C ILE A 32 -5.31 -9.72 -7.61
N PRO A 33 -6.56 -9.39 -7.98
CA PRO A 33 -6.87 -8.11 -8.61
C PRO A 33 -6.41 -6.96 -7.71
N PRO A 34 -5.74 -5.93 -8.26
CA PRO A 34 -5.33 -4.80 -7.47
C PRO A 34 -6.53 -4.01 -6.95
N VAL A 35 -6.43 -3.53 -5.71
CA VAL A 35 -7.47 -2.67 -5.11
C VAL A 35 -7.46 -1.26 -5.70
N GLY A 36 -6.33 -0.85 -6.27
CA GLY A 36 -6.14 0.49 -6.82
C GLY A 36 -6.10 1.59 -5.75
N VAL A 37 -5.70 2.80 -6.16
CA VAL A 37 -5.67 3.98 -5.28
C VAL A 37 -7.05 4.30 -4.71
N SER A 38 -8.12 4.13 -5.50
CA SER A 38 -9.49 4.35 -5.05
C SER A 38 -9.92 3.34 -3.97
N GLY A 39 -9.50 2.08 -4.06
CA GLY A 39 -9.73 1.08 -3.03
C GLY A 39 -9.01 1.43 -1.72
N VAL A 40 -7.75 1.88 -1.81
CA VAL A 40 -6.98 2.37 -0.66
C VAL A 40 -7.72 3.51 0.05
N LYS A 41 -8.19 4.52 -0.69
CA LYS A 41 -8.95 5.64 -0.14
C LYS A 41 -10.22 5.18 0.57
N LYS A 42 -11.01 4.31 -0.07
CA LYS A 42 -12.23 3.76 0.53
C LYS A 42 -11.98 3.02 1.84
N VAL A 43 -10.88 2.25 1.93
CA VAL A 43 -10.53 1.54 3.18
C VAL A 43 -10.17 2.56 4.27
N ALA A 44 -9.31 3.53 3.94
CA ALA A 44 -8.88 4.55 4.87
C ALA A 44 -10.02 5.44 5.39
N GLU A 45 -11.05 5.71 4.57
CA GLU A 45 -12.23 6.46 4.99
C GLU A 45 -13.16 5.70 5.96
N ASN A 46 -12.94 4.39 6.16
CA ASN A 46 -13.81 3.52 6.97
C ASN A 46 -13.14 3.01 8.25
N THR A 47 -11.98 3.55 8.64
CA THR A 47 -11.26 3.18 9.85
C THR A 47 -10.37 4.31 10.33
N ASP A 48 -10.17 4.41 11.63
CA ASP A 48 -9.20 5.33 12.23
C ASP A 48 -7.78 4.74 12.30
N LEU A 49 -7.61 3.47 11.91
CA LEU A 49 -6.32 2.80 11.93
C LEU A 49 -5.38 3.32 10.82
N PRO A 50 -4.08 3.44 11.10
CA PRO A 50 -3.07 3.73 10.08
C PRO A 50 -3.14 2.76 8.91
N ILE A 51 -3.17 3.30 7.69
CA ILE A 51 -3.19 2.50 6.47
C ILE A 51 -1.81 2.46 5.83
N VAL A 52 -1.30 1.26 5.53
CA VAL A 52 -0.09 1.05 4.74
C VAL A 52 -0.48 0.53 3.36
N ALA A 53 -0.20 1.32 2.33
CA ALA A 53 -0.41 0.92 0.95
C ALA A 53 0.68 -0.07 0.52
N ILE A 54 0.30 -1.24 0.00
CA ILE A 54 1.27 -2.31 -0.33
C ILE A 54 1.06 -2.86 -1.74
N GLY A 55 2.12 -3.38 -2.35
CA GLY A 55 2.02 -4.21 -3.57
C GLY A 55 2.00 -3.45 -4.89
N GLY A 56 3.00 -3.75 -5.73
CA GLY A 56 3.17 -3.15 -7.06
C GLY A 56 3.65 -1.68 -7.03
N ILE A 57 4.03 -1.16 -5.86
CA ILE A 57 4.49 0.22 -5.70
C ILE A 57 5.93 0.37 -6.19
N GLN A 58 6.16 1.36 -7.05
CA GLN A 58 7.41 1.63 -7.76
C GLN A 58 7.66 3.15 -7.82
N GLU A 59 8.87 3.56 -8.21
CA GLU A 59 9.27 4.97 -8.28
C GLU A 59 8.41 5.83 -9.23
N ASP A 60 7.82 5.22 -10.27
CA ASP A 60 7.00 5.87 -11.28
C ASP A 60 5.54 6.08 -10.84
N ASN A 61 5.01 5.20 -9.99
CA ASN A 61 3.60 5.20 -9.59
C ASN A 61 3.36 5.68 -8.15
N VAL A 62 4.40 5.73 -7.30
CA VAL A 62 4.26 6.10 -5.88
C VAL A 62 3.64 7.48 -5.68
N ALA A 63 3.86 8.42 -6.60
CA ALA A 63 3.30 9.77 -6.54
C ALA A 63 1.77 9.79 -6.59
N THR A 64 1.14 8.77 -7.18
CA THR A 64 -0.33 8.68 -7.26
C THR A 64 -0.99 8.36 -5.91
N LEU A 65 -0.20 7.96 -4.90
CA LEU A 65 -0.64 7.70 -3.53
C LEU A 65 -0.49 8.90 -2.59
N LYS A 66 0.12 10.01 -3.06
CA LYS A 66 0.46 11.16 -2.21
C LYS A 66 -0.75 11.77 -1.50
N ASP A 67 -1.87 11.89 -2.21
CA ASP A 67 -3.12 12.45 -1.66
C ASP A 67 -4.06 11.37 -1.10
N ALA A 68 -3.59 10.12 -0.98
CA ALA A 68 -4.33 9.09 -0.27
C ALA A 68 -4.12 9.26 1.25
N PRO A 69 -5.16 9.06 2.08
CA PRO A 69 -5.04 9.11 3.54
C PRO A 69 -4.38 7.83 4.07
N ILE A 70 -3.10 7.65 3.74
CA ILE A 70 -2.26 6.54 4.18
C ILE A 70 -1.22 7.04 5.18
N ALA A 71 -0.78 6.17 6.08
CA ALA A 71 0.33 6.41 6.99
C ALA A 71 1.69 6.11 6.34
N GLY A 72 1.71 5.32 5.27
CA GLY A 72 2.93 5.04 4.50
C GLY A 72 2.73 4.00 3.39
N ILE A 73 3.85 3.63 2.78
CA ILE A 73 3.91 2.62 1.70
C ILE A 73 4.81 1.44 2.09
N ALA A 74 4.55 0.27 1.52
CA ALA A 74 5.48 -0.86 1.54
C ALA A 74 5.72 -1.43 0.14
N THR A 75 6.99 -1.69 -0.18
CA THR A 75 7.40 -2.25 -1.47
C THR A 75 8.55 -3.26 -1.28
N ILE A 76 8.63 -4.22 -2.20
CA ILE A 76 9.67 -5.27 -2.22
C ILE A 76 10.51 -5.11 -3.48
N SER A 77 9.91 -5.37 -4.64
CA SER A 77 10.64 -5.39 -5.93
C SER A 77 11.30 -4.05 -6.28
N ALA A 78 10.74 -2.91 -5.84
CA ALA A 78 11.38 -1.61 -6.04
C ALA A 78 12.78 -1.57 -5.41
N ILE A 79 12.95 -2.17 -4.24
CA ILE A 79 14.21 -2.18 -3.48
C ILE A 79 15.09 -3.34 -3.92
N THR A 80 14.55 -4.56 -3.92
CA THR A 80 15.36 -5.77 -4.15
C THR A 80 15.87 -5.92 -5.57
N LYS A 81 15.27 -5.20 -6.53
CA LYS A 81 15.71 -5.16 -7.93
C LYS A 81 16.33 -3.81 -8.32
N SER A 82 16.61 -2.93 -7.35
CA SER A 82 17.23 -1.64 -7.64
C SER A 82 18.72 -1.80 -7.91
N ASN A 83 19.20 -1.14 -8.96
CA ASN A 83 20.63 -0.97 -9.22
C ASN A 83 21.30 0.03 -8.26
N ASN A 84 20.50 0.86 -7.56
CA ASN A 84 20.98 1.82 -6.58
C ASN A 84 19.90 2.04 -5.50
N VAL A 85 19.96 1.21 -4.46
CA VAL A 85 18.98 1.17 -3.37
C VAL A 85 18.83 2.55 -2.70
N ALA A 86 19.95 3.24 -2.42
CA ALA A 86 19.91 4.55 -1.77
C ALA A 86 19.13 5.59 -2.60
N ARG A 87 19.37 5.62 -3.92
CA ARG A 87 18.65 6.50 -4.85
C ARG A 87 17.16 6.12 -4.91
N THR A 88 16.83 4.84 -5.01
CA THR A 88 15.43 4.39 -5.03
C THR A 88 14.69 4.76 -3.74
N VAL A 89 15.28 4.51 -2.57
CA VAL A 89 14.66 4.90 -1.28
C VAL A 89 14.46 6.41 -1.20
N LYS A 90 15.43 7.21 -1.66
CA LYS A 90 15.30 8.68 -1.70
C LYS A 90 14.11 9.10 -2.56
N VAL A 91 13.97 8.53 -3.75
CA VAL A 91 12.85 8.83 -4.66
C VAL A 91 11.51 8.43 -4.03
N LEU A 92 11.42 7.22 -3.47
CA LEU A 92 10.20 6.74 -2.82
C LEU A 92 9.78 7.61 -1.64
N LYS A 93 10.73 8.07 -0.80
CA LYS A 93 10.45 9.00 0.31
C LYS A 93 10.02 10.39 -0.16
N GLN A 94 10.60 10.90 -1.25
CA GLN A 94 10.29 12.24 -1.76
C GLN A 94 8.96 12.31 -2.52
N ARG A 95 8.63 11.25 -3.26
CA ARG A 95 7.44 11.19 -4.12
C ARG A 95 6.26 10.49 -3.46
N GLY A 96 6.54 9.62 -2.49
CA GLY A 96 5.54 8.99 -1.64
C GLY A 96 5.16 9.84 -0.44
N ARG A 97 4.60 9.17 0.55
CA ARG A 97 4.16 9.73 1.82
C ARG A 97 4.96 9.13 2.97
#